data_AF-A0A553NUL1-F1
#
_entry.id   AF-A0A553NUL1-F1
#
_cell.length_a   1.000
_cell.length_b   1.000
_cell.length_c   1.000
_cell.angle_alpha   90.00
_cell.angle_beta   90.00
_cell.angle_gamma   90.00
#
_symmetry.space_group_name_H-M   'P 1'
#
loop_
_entity.id
_entity.type
_entity.pdbx_description
1 polymer ?
#
loop_
_entity_poly.entity_id
_entity_poly.type
_entity_poly.pdbx_seq_one_letter_code
_entity_poly.pdbx_strand_id
1 'polypeptide(L)'
;IALDRDDPNQTFWTLGEILKIQRSVSNDGKPLTKLRPKEYPSLRPDAMTQMCFSPTNRSIPRQRLIYNRVPKCASSTMQSVITFLGLRNNFDYRASNIFWKRLQSTSEERHWIRAVNQEIQGLQRPLVTDRHFYFVDLEQYGSERVNWINIVRDPIERLISEFYYLRHPKRWMNQSRRPSQTWFNLTFNECLQNGLPECMFHLDGNYLRELQLTYFCGSALECSQVGNLRALQQAKSNLERHYSVVGIMSDLETSLRLPLVTRLIRQRGGLRPPPLLVVVVVEDEAAAAAFGVFSVGGRLSLIVIRNTVMDKRALMPKVTFSPDSEGT
;
A
#
# COMPACT_ATOMS: atom_id res chain seq x y z
N ILE A 1 30.63 -19.38 17.29
CA ILE A 1 30.00 -18.89 18.54
C ILE A 1 29.28 -17.58 18.19
N ALA A 2 28.00 -17.66 17.83
CA ALA A 2 27.19 -16.45 17.72
C ALA A 2 26.97 -15.99 19.16
N LEU A 3 27.68 -14.94 19.57
CA LEU A 3 27.41 -14.29 20.85
C LEU A 3 25.95 -13.88 20.82
N ASP A 4 25.17 -14.46 21.73
CA ASP A 4 23.78 -14.08 21.96
C ASP A 4 23.80 -12.60 22.35
N ARG A 5 23.40 -11.74 21.40
CA ARG A 5 23.24 -10.28 21.60
C ARG A 5 21.77 -9.96 21.84
N ASP A 6 21.08 -10.88 22.50
CA ASP A 6 19.75 -10.63 23.04
C ASP A 6 19.85 -9.49 24.04
N ASP A 7 18.86 -8.60 24.03
CA ASP A 7 18.81 -7.48 24.95
C ASP A 7 18.81 -7.99 26.40
N PRO A 8 19.89 -7.79 27.17
CA PRO A 8 20.05 -8.38 28.50
C PRO A 8 19.03 -7.84 29.50
N ASN A 9 18.36 -6.73 29.18
CA ASN A 9 17.37 -6.11 30.06
C ASN A 9 15.94 -6.56 29.80
N GLN A 10 15.68 -7.47 28.84
CA GLN A 10 14.33 -7.90 28.44
C GLN A 10 13.35 -6.73 28.24
N THR A 11 13.86 -5.59 27.78
CA THR A 11 13.01 -4.40 27.63
C THR A 11 11.91 -4.67 26.60
N PHE A 12 10.67 -4.28 26.91
CA PHE A 12 9.57 -4.39 25.97
C PHE A 12 9.85 -3.50 24.75
N TRP A 13 10.18 -4.14 23.63
CA TRP A 13 10.43 -3.45 22.37
C TRP A 13 9.12 -2.94 21.78
N THR A 14 8.99 -1.64 21.60
CA THR A 14 7.85 -1.08 20.87
C THR A 14 8.00 -1.32 19.37
N LEU A 15 6.88 -1.44 18.65
CA LEU A 15 6.88 -1.53 17.19
C LEU A 15 7.66 -0.37 16.55
N GLY A 16 7.55 0.84 17.12
CA GLY A 16 8.29 2.01 16.65
C GLY A 16 9.82 1.88 16.78
N GLU A 17 10.33 1.22 17.82
CA GLU A 17 11.77 0.96 17.98
C GLU A 17 12.28 -0.10 17.00
N ILE A 18 11.50 -1.17 16.81
CA ILE A 18 11.79 -2.22 15.82
C ILE A 18 11.86 -1.62 14.42
N LEU A 19 10.89 -0.79 14.05
CA LEU A 19 10.84 -0.15 12.74
C LEU A 19 12.00 0.85 12.55
N LYS A 20 12.39 1.60 13.60
CA LYS A 20 13.58 2.48 13.58
C LYS A 20 14.87 1.72 13.32
N ILE A 21 15.12 0.61 14.02
CA ILE A 21 16.32 -0.23 13.82
C ILE A 21 16.34 -0.81 12.41
N GLN A 22 15.19 -1.27 11.92
CA GLN A 22 15.04 -1.84 10.59
C GLN A 22 15.08 -0.81 9.45
N ARG A 23 15.42 0.46 9.74
CA ARG A 23 15.48 1.58 8.78
C ARG A 23 14.16 1.78 8.03
N SER A 24 13.05 1.60 8.73
CA SER A 24 11.70 1.91 8.27
C SER A 24 11.14 2.98 9.22
N VAL A 25 11.28 4.25 8.89
CA VAL A 25 10.66 5.35 9.65
C VAL A 25 9.19 5.44 9.24
N SER A 26 8.45 4.34 9.43
CA SER A 26 7.00 4.43 9.51
C SER A 26 6.62 5.46 10.58
N ASN A 27 5.50 6.14 10.38
CA ASN A 27 4.95 6.99 11.43
C ASN A 27 4.12 6.21 12.45
N ASP A 28 4.10 4.87 12.31
CA ASP A 28 3.48 3.97 13.29
C ASP A 28 3.91 4.28 14.72
N GLY A 29 2.91 4.54 15.56
CA GLY A 29 3.10 4.80 16.99
C GLY A 29 3.67 6.19 17.29
N LYS A 30 3.82 7.09 16.30
CA LYS A 30 4.17 8.49 16.59
C LYS A 30 2.95 9.22 17.18
N PRO A 31 3.10 9.90 18.33
CA PRO A 31 2.04 10.75 18.86
C PRO A 31 1.77 11.90 17.91
N LEU A 32 0.49 12.19 17.65
CA LEU A 32 0.09 13.37 16.87
C LEU A 32 0.64 14.67 17.45
N THR A 33 0.80 14.74 18.78
CA THR A 33 1.35 15.90 19.50
C THR A 33 2.79 16.26 19.11
N LYS A 34 3.54 15.31 18.53
CA LYS A 34 4.91 15.56 18.05
C LYS A 34 4.97 16.11 16.63
N LEU A 35 3.84 16.21 15.94
CA LEU A 35 3.74 16.73 14.58
C LEU A 35 3.05 18.09 14.60
N ARG A 36 3.46 18.99 13.70
CA ARG A 36 2.81 20.30 13.51
C ARG A 36 1.78 20.16 12.39
N PRO A 37 0.46 20.21 12.67
CA PRO A 37 -0.57 19.97 11.64
C PRO A 37 -0.46 20.88 10.42
N LYS A 38 -0.04 22.14 10.61
CA LYS A 38 0.15 23.13 9.53
C LYS A 38 1.21 22.76 8.50
N GLU A 39 2.10 21.81 8.81
CA GLU A 39 3.16 21.37 7.89
C GLU A 39 2.69 20.30 6.91
N TYR A 40 1.53 19.69 7.15
CA TYR A 40 1.00 18.58 6.36
C TYR A 40 -0.22 19.03 5.53
N PRO A 41 -0.53 18.33 4.42
CA PRO A 41 -1.76 18.56 3.68
C PRO A 41 -2.99 18.35 4.57
N SER A 42 -4.09 18.99 4.21
CA SER A 42 -5.40 18.75 4.83
C SER A 42 -6.27 17.92 3.90
N LEU A 43 -7.23 17.16 4.46
CA LEU A 43 -8.25 16.49 3.67
C LEU A 43 -9.03 17.48 2.81
N ARG A 44 -9.49 17.06 1.64
CA ARG A 44 -10.30 17.94 0.80
C ARG A 44 -11.69 18.17 1.42
N PRO A 45 -12.29 19.36 1.24
CA PRO A 45 -13.63 19.64 1.77
C PRO A 45 -14.72 18.71 1.21
N ASP A 46 -14.56 18.21 -0.02
CA ASP A 46 -15.50 17.31 -0.69
C ASP A 46 -15.40 15.85 -0.23
N ALA A 47 -14.48 15.52 0.67
CA ALA A 47 -14.27 14.19 1.24
C ALA A 47 -15.44 13.67 2.10
N MET A 48 -16.60 14.32 2.13
CA MET A 48 -17.82 13.76 2.72
C MET A 48 -18.85 13.32 1.68
N THR A 49 -18.59 13.55 0.39
CA THR A 49 -19.51 13.15 -0.68
C THR A 49 -19.38 11.65 -0.91
N GLN A 50 -20.47 10.91 -0.76
CA GLN A 50 -20.49 9.47 -1.07
C GLN A 50 -20.18 9.27 -2.55
N MET A 51 -19.04 8.66 -2.86
CA MET A 51 -18.67 8.37 -4.24
C MET A 51 -19.20 7.01 -4.68
N CYS A 52 -19.84 6.98 -5.85
CA CYS A 52 -20.16 5.75 -6.55
C CYS A 52 -18.94 5.31 -7.37
N PHE A 53 -18.55 4.05 -7.21
CA PHE A 53 -17.53 3.45 -8.06
C PHE A 53 -18.12 3.12 -9.43
N SER A 54 -17.49 3.64 -10.46
CA SER A 54 -17.78 3.33 -11.85
C SER A 54 -16.63 2.55 -12.45
N PRO A 55 -16.92 1.57 -13.32
CA PRO A 55 -15.89 0.80 -13.98
C PRO A 55 -15.29 1.53 -15.20
N THR A 56 -15.04 2.83 -15.08
CA THR A 56 -14.55 3.66 -16.18
C THR A 56 -13.02 3.64 -16.27
N ASN A 57 -12.50 3.66 -17.50
CA ASN A 57 -11.06 3.78 -17.74
C ASN A 57 -10.58 5.20 -17.38
N ARG A 58 -9.62 5.28 -16.45
CA ARG A 58 -9.07 6.54 -15.91
C ARG A 58 -7.66 6.82 -16.36
N SER A 59 -7.13 5.98 -17.23
CA SER A 59 -5.77 6.14 -17.71
C SER A 59 -5.67 7.26 -18.71
N ILE A 60 -4.68 8.10 -18.48
CA ILE A 60 -4.33 9.21 -19.35
C ILE A 60 -3.20 8.79 -20.29
N PRO A 61 -3.14 9.30 -21.53
CA PRO A 61 -2.09 8.99 -22.50
C PRO A 61 -0.78 9.72 -22.12
N ARG A 62 -0.22 9.38 -20.96
CA ARG A 62 1.04 9.91 -20.42
C ARG A 62 2.07 8.81 -20.29
N GLN A 63 3.31 9.18 -20.54
CA GLN A 63 4.47 8.29 -20.49
C GLN A 63 4.97 8.02 -19.06
N ARG A 64 4.29 8.51 -18.01
CA ARG A 64 4.69 8.33 -16.61
C ARG A 64 3.65 7.54 -15.83
N LEU A 65 4.11 6.49 -15.15
CA LEU A 65 3.34 5.68 -14.23
C LEU A 65 4.02 5.62 -12.86
N ILE A 66 3.22 5.75 -11.80
CA ILE A 66 3.69 5.77 -10.41
C ILE A 66 3.03 4.65 -9.62
N TYR A 67 3.85 3.82 -8.99
CA TYR A 67 3.44 2.75 -8.09
C TYR A 67 3.80 3.09 -6.64
N ASN A 68 2.84 3.65 -5.89
CA ASN A 68 3.03 3.97 -4.47
C ASN A 68 2.80 2.75 -3.58
N ARG A 69 3.69 1.78 -3.71
CA ARG A 69 3.49 0.41 -3.26
C ARG A 69 3.20 0.28 -1.77
N VAL A 70 2.11 -0.42 -1.46
CA VAL A 70 1.74 -0.80 -0.08
C VAL A 70 2.62 -1.99 0.37
N PRO A 71 3.25 -1.93 1.56
CA PRO A 71 3.98 -3.06 2.13
C PRO A 71 3.09 -4.30 2.25
N LYS A 72 3.69 -5.47 1.99
CA LYS A 72 3.05 -6.79 2.13
C LYS A 72 1.87 -7.06 1.17
N CYS A 73 1.77 -6.27 0.10
CA CYS A 73 0.80 -6.43 -0.99
C CYS A 73 1.49 -6.90 -2.30
N ALA A 74 2.36 -7.91 -2.22
CA ALA A 74 3.12 -8.45 -3.36
C ALA A 74 4.02 -7.41 -4.09
N SER A 75 4.49 -6.38 -3.38
CA SER A 75 5.30 -5.31 -3.98
C SER A 75 6.56 -5.82 -4.65
N SER A 76 7.30 -6.76 -4.04
CA SER A 76 8.53 -7.35 -4.61
C SER A 76 8.26 -8.10 -5.92
N THR A 77 7.18 -8.90 -5.97
CA THR A 77 6.73 -9.56 -7.20
C THR A 77 6.43 -8.56 -8.29
N MET A 78 5.72 -7.48 -7.96
CA MET A 78 5.41 -6.41 -8.91
C MET A 78 6.69 -5.73 -9.45
N GLN A 79 7.71 -5.52 -8.62
CA GLN A 79 9.00 -4.99 -9.11
C GLN A 79 9.63 -5.93 -10.14
N SER A 80 9.68 -7.24 -9.88
CA SER A 80 10.23 -8.23 -10.82
C SER A 80 9.46 -8.23 -12.14
N VAL A 81 8.12 -8.17 -12.08
CA VAL A 81 7.25 -8.10 -13.26
C VAL A 81 7.52 -6.81 -14.05
N ILE A 82 7.56 -5.66 -13.39
CA ILE A 82 7.82 -4.37 -14.05
C ILE A 82 9.20 -4.37 -14.70
N THR A 83 10.24 -4.85 -14.01
CA THR A 83 11.60 -4.97 -14.58
C THR A 83 11.60 -5.82 -15.85
N PHE A 84 11.00 -7.00 -15.79
CA PHE A 84 10.92 -7.91 -16.94
C PHE A 84 10.15 -7.28 -18.12
N LEU A 85 9.02 -6.65 -17.83
CA LEU A 85 8.23 -5.95 -18.85
C LEU A 85 8.96 -4.73 -19.40
N GLY A 86 9.77 -4.04 -18.59
CA GLY A 86 10.61 -2.91 -19.00
C GLY A 86 11.53 -3.27 -20.15
N LEU A 87 12.25 -4.38 -19.98
CA LEU A 87 13.14 -4.94 -20.99
C LEU A 87 12.39 -5.35 -22.25
N ARG A 88 11.21 -5.97 -22.12
CA ARG A 88 10.44 -6.50 -23.25
C ARG A 88 9.69 -5.42 -24.04
N ASN A 89 9.17 -4.40 -23.36
CA ASN A 89 8.27 -3.41 -23.92
C ASN A 89 8.92 -2.02 -24.08
N ASN A 90 10.24 -1.92 -23.86
CA ASN A 90 11.04 -0.72 -24.09
C ASN A 90 10.58 0.51 -23.26
N PHE A 91 10.48 0.32 -21.94
CA PHE A 91 10.25 1.40 -20.99
C PHE A 91 11.25 1.32 -19.84
N ASP A 92 11.49 2.45 -19.19
CA ASP A 92 12.43 2.54 -18.08
C ASP A 92 11.71 2.26 -16.76
N TYR A 93 12.40 1.57 -15.84
CA TYR A 93 11.92 1.33 -14.50
C TYR A 93 12.94 1.83 -13.48
N ARG A 94 12.51 2.71 -12.56
CA ARG A 94 13.34 3.21 -11.46
C ARG A 94 12.70 2.86 -10.12
N ALA A 95 13.33 1.91 -9.43
CA ALA A 95 12.93 1.53 -8.09
C ALA A 95 13.49 2.50 -7.04
N SER A 96 12.65 2.98 -6.13
CA SER A 96 13.14 3.79 -5.02
C SER A 96 13.77 2.92 -3.94
N ASN A 97 14.95 3.35 -3.47
CA ASN A 97 15.60 2.82 -2.27
C ASN A 97 15.15 3.54 -0.98
N ILE A 98 14.15 4.43 -1.07
CA ILE A 98 13.61 5.17 0.07
C ILE A 98 12.39 4.40 0.59
N PHE A 99 12.60 3.67 1.69
CA PHE A 99 11.55 2.85 2.33
C PHE A 99 10.94 3.51 3.56
N TRP A 100 11.73 4.38 4.21
CA TRP A 100 11.41 4.97 5.52
C TRP A 100 10.67 6.28 5.46
N LYS A 101 10.75 7.03 4.36
CA LYS A 101 10.14 8.36 4.29
C LYS A 101 8.81 8.27 3.52
N ARG A 102 7.74 7.89 4.24
CA ARG A 102 6.43 7.59 3.65
C ARG A 102 5.50 8.81 3.67
N LEU A 103 5.22 9.35 4.85
CA LEU A 103 4.54 10.64 5.05
C LEU A 103 5.42 11.78 4.53
N GLN A 104 4.83 12.68 3.73
CA GLN A 104 5.49 13.88 3.24
C GLN A 104 4.84 15.11 3.86
N SER A 105 5.64 16.10 4.23
CA SER A 105 5.11 17.44 4.50
C SER A 105 4.69 18.12 3.19
N THR A 106 3.90 19.18 3.28
CA THR A 106 3.45 19.94 2.11
C THR A 106 4.64 20.52 1.31
N SER A 107 5.76 20.87 1.96
CA SER A 107 6.97 21.33 1.27
C SER A 107 7.69 20.20 0.53
N GLU A 108 7.71 19.00 1.11
CA GLU A 108 8.28 17.80 0.52
C GLU A 108 7.47 17.31 -0.68
N GLU A 109 6.13 17.33 -0.58
CA GLU A 109 5.25 17.03 -1.73
C GLU A 109 5.51 17.99 -2.88
N ARG A 110 5.58 19.30 -2.61
CA ARG A 110 5.92 20.31 -3.63
C ARG A 110 7.29 20.07 -4.27
N HIS A 111 8.29 19.70 -3.48
CA HIS A 111 9.62 19.39 -4.00
C HIS A 111 9.58 18.15 -4.90
N TRP A 112 8.90 17.09 -4.45
CA TRP A 112 8.75 15.87 -5.22
C TRP A 112 7.98 16.08 -6.53
N ILE A 113 6.90 16.86 -6.52
CA ILE A 113 6.13 17.21 -7.73
C ILE A 113 7.01 17.94 -8.75
N ARG A 114 7.83 18.91 -8.32
CA ARG A 114 8.78 19.58 -9.21
C ARG A 114 9.75 18.59 -9.87
N ALA A 115 10.28 17.64 -9.11
CA ALA A 115 11.15 16.60 -9.64
C ALA A 115 10.41 15.72 -10.66
N VAL A 116 9.18 15.29 -10.37
CA VAL A 116 8.35 14.51 -11.30
C VAL A 116 8.10 15.27 -12.60
N ASN A 117 7.79 16.57 -12.53
CA ASN A 117 7.54 17.39 -13.71
C ASN A 117 8.79 17.56 -14.57
N GLN A 118 9.94 17.81 -13.94
CA GLN A 118 11.23 17.86 -14.65
C GLN A 118 11.55 16.52 -15.31
N GLU A 119 11.30 15.39 -14.63
CA GLU A 119 11.49 14.07 -15.21
C GLU A 119 10.58 13.87 -16.43
N ILE A 120 9.29 14.23 -16.34
CA ILE A 120 8.32 14.11 -17.44
C ILE A 120 8.77 14.89 -18.69
N GLN A 121 9.27 16.12 -18.51
CA GLN A 121 9.73 16.97 -19.62
C GLN A 121 10.94 16.37 -20.35
N GLY A 122 11.79 15.62 -19.65
CA GLY A 122 12.99 14.98 -20.19
C GLY A 122 12.80 13.52 -20.65
N LEU A 123 11.58 12.98 -20.63
CA LEU A 123 11.35 11.57 -20.98
C LEU A 123 11.57 11.30 -22.47
N GLN A 124 12.50 10.39 -22.77
CA GLN A 124 12.66 9.82 -24.11
C GLN A 124 11.84 8.52 -24.29
N ARG A 125 11.49 7.86 -23.18
CA ARG A 125 10.75 6.61 -23.12
C ARG A 125 9.74 6.65 -21.98
N PRO A 126 8.69 5.82 -22.01
CA PRO A 126 7.83 5.66 -20.84
C PRO A 126 8.64 5.27 -19.61
N LEU A 127 8.26 5.78 -18.44
CA LEU A 127 8.94 5.57 -17.18
C LEU A 127 7.96 5.11 -16.11
N VAL A 128 8.31 4.03 -15.45
CA VAL A 128 7.65 3.53 -14.25
C VAL A 128 8.53 3.80 -13.04
N THR A 129 7.95 4.39 -11.99
CA THR A 129 8.64 4.57 -10.72
C THR A 129 7.82 4.01 -9.58
N ASP A 130 8.49 3.40 -8.60
CA ASP A 130 7.84 2.95 -7.38
C ASP A 130 8.52 3.49 -6.13
N ARG A 131 7.73 3.65 -5.06
CA ARG A 131 8.22 4.04 -3.73
C ARG A 131 7.19 3.66 -2.68
N HIS A 132 7.64 3.41 -1.44
CA HIS A 132 6.75 3.39 -0.28
C HIS A 132 6.49 4.83 0.18
N PHE A 133 5.40 5.42 -0.26
CA PHE A 133 4.96 6.76 0.13
C PHE A 133 3.46 6.91 -0.08
N TYR A 134 2.85 7.89 0.58
CA TYR A 134 1.41 8.11 0.46
C TYR A 134 1.08 8.86 -0.83
N PHE A 135 -0.17 8.74 -1.27
CA PHE A 135 -0.67 9.43 -2.45
C PHE A 135 -0.44 10.95 -2.34
N VAL A 136 -0.02 11.55 -3.46
CA VAL A 136 0.17 13.00 -3.60
C VAL A 136 -0.71 13.45 -4.75
N ASP A 137 -1.57 14.43 -4.51
CA ASP A 137 -2.47 14.96 -5.53
C ASP A 137 -1.77 16.03 -6.37
N LEU A 138 -1.27 15.67 -7.56
CA LEU A 138 -0.56 16.62 -8.44
C LEU A 138 -1.46 17.80 -8.87
N GLU A 139 -2.75 17.56 -9.10
CA GLU A 139 -3.68 18.58 -9.58
C GLU A 139 -3.90 19.68 -8.53
N GLN A 140 -3.94 19.29 -7.25
CA GLN A 140 -4.04 20.24 -6.13
C GLN A 140 -2.88 21.25 -6.10
N TYR A 141 -1.72 20.91 -6.69
CA TYR A 141 -0.56 21.79 -6.80
C TYR A 141 -0.41 22.44 -8.18
N GLY A 142 -1.46 22.40 -9.03
CA GLY A 142 -1.43 22.96 -10.37
C GLY A 142 -0.53 22.18 -11.34
N SER A 143 -0.23 20.92 -11.02
CA SER A 143 0.59 20.04 -11.84
C SER A 143 -0.27 19.09 -12.65
N GLU A 144 0.25 18.67 -13.80
CA GLU A 144 -0.43 17.70 -14.65
C GLU A 144 -0.50 16.33 -13.97
N ARG A 145 -1.59 15.61 -14.26
CA ARG A 145 -1.83 14.26 -13.74
C ARG A 145 -0.82 13.25 -14.26
N VAL A 146 -0.64 12.20 -13.49
CA VAL A 146 0.12 10.98 -13.83
C VAL A 146 -0.75 9.75 -13.62
N ASN A 147 -0.38 8.63 -14.22
CA ASN A 147 -1.08 7.36 -14.00
C ASN A 147 -0.61 6.72 -12.69
N TRP A 148 -1.48 6.65 -11.68
CA TRP A 148 -1.22 5.90 -10.45
C TRP A 148 -1.69 4.47 -10.56
N ILE A 149 -0.93 3.53 -10.01
CA ILE A 149 -1.35 2.13 -9.85
C ILE A 149 -1.06 1.65 -8.43
N ASN A 150 -1.77 0.61 -7.99
CA ASN A 150 -1.43 -0.09 -6.76
C ASN A 150 -1.93 -1.54 -6.74
N ILE A 151 -1.54 -2.27 -5.71
CA ILE A 151 -2.10 -3.57 -5.37
C ILE A 151 -2.48 -3.53 -3.89
N VAL A 152 -3.71 -3.95 -3.59
CA VAL A 152 -4.21 -4.06 -2.22
C VAL A 152 -4.31 -5.50 -1.77
N ARG A 153 -4.33 -5.72 -0.47
CA ARG A 153 -4.53 -7.03 0.16
C ARG A 153 -5.62 -6.94 1.23
N ASP A 154 -6.24 -8.06 1.58
CA ASP A 154 -7.07 -8.14 2.79
C ASP A 154 -6.34 -7.49 3.99
N PRO A 155 -6.99 -6.55 4.72
CA PRO A 155 -6.33 -5.82 5.78
C PRO A 155 -5.76 -6.71 6.89
N ILE A 156 -6.46 -7.78 7.26
CA ILE A 156 -6.05 -8.68 8.36
C ILE A 156 -4.88 -9.54 7.92
N GLU A 157 -4.97 -10.16 6.74
CA GLU A 157 -3.85 -10.94 6.21
C GLU A 157 -2.59 -10.10 6.01
N ARG A 158 -2.74 -8.84 5.58
CA ARG A 158 -1.63 -7.91 5.43
C ARG A 158 -0.95 -7.66 6.78
N LEU A 159 -1.73 -7.44 7.84
CA LEU A 159 -1.22 -7.22 9.20
C LEU A 159 -0.49 -8.46 9.74
N ILE A 160 -1.08 -9.65 9.56
CA ILE A 160 -0.44 -10.91 9.94
C ILE A 160 0.88 -11.09 9.18
N SER A 161 0.89 -10.78 7.88
CA SER A 161 2.09 -10.86 7.05
C SER A 161 3.17 -9.87 7.50
N GLU A 162 2.80 -8.68 7.94
CA GLU A 162 3.70 -7.67 8.50
C GLU A 162 4.27 -8.11 9.86
N PHE A 163 3.41 -8.62 10.74
CA PHE A 163 3.76 -9.13 12.06
C PHE A 163 4.87 -10.19 12.00
N TYR A 164 4.69 -11.22 11.18
CA TYR A 164 5.69 -12.28 11.01
C TYR A 164 6.89 -11.84 10.17
N TYR A 165 6.70 -10.90 9.24
CA TYR A 165 7.81 -10.35 8.48
C TYR A 165 8.82 -9.63 9.37
N LEU A 166 8.36 -8.80 10.32
CA LEU A 166 9.25 -8.12 11.26
C LEU A 166 9.99 -9.11 12.17
N ARG A 167 9.35 -10.23 12.52
CA ARG A 167 9.92 -11.31 13.34
C ARG A 167 10.83 -12.28 12.58
N HIS A 168 11.02 -12.11 11.28
CA HIS A 168 11.86 -13.05 10.55
C HIS A 168 13.35 -12.89 10.97
N PRO A 169 14.04 -13.92 11.51
CA PRO A 169 15.39 -13.78 12.07
C PRO A 169 16.42 -13.21 11.09
N LYS A 170 16.31 -13.54 9.80
CA LYS A 170 17.18 -12.99 8.74
C LYS A 170 17.21 -11.45 8.71
N ARG A 171 16.14 -10.77 9.13
CA ARG A 171 16.10 -9.29 9.19
C ARG A 171 17.00 -8.70 10.26
N TRP A 172 17.31 -9.50 11.27
CA TRP A 172 18.06 -9.07 12.44
C TRP A 172 19.53 -9.50 12.38
N MET A 173 19.92 -10.37 11.43
CA MET A 173 21.28 -10.92 11.30
C MET A 173 22.41 -9.89 11.27
N ASN A 174 22.15 -8.67 10.78
CA ASN A 174 23.15 -7.59 10.71
C ASN A 174 22.92 -6.49 11.75
N GLN A 175 21.94 -6.65 12.65
CA GLN A 175 21.62 -5.67 13.69
C GLN A 175 22.47 -5.95 14.93
N SER A 176 23.04 -4.88 15.48
CA SER A 176 23.86 -4.91 16.69
C SER A 176 23.05 -5.21 17.95
N ARG A 177 21.78 -4.78 17.98
CA ARG A 177 20.81 -5.02 19.05
C ARG A 177 19.58 -5.72 18.45
N ARG A 178 19.10 -6.77 19.12
CA ARG A 178 17.97 -7.59 18.66
C ARG A 178 16.95 -7.81 19.78
N PRO A 179 15.66 -8.01 19.46
CA PRO A 179 14.67 -8.47 20.40
C PRO A 179 15.05 -9.85 20.95
N SER A 180 14.51 -10.18 22.13
CA SER A 180 14.68 -11.50 22.74
C SER A 180 14.06 -12.62 21.92
N GLN A 181 14.51 -13.86 22.15
CA GLN A 181 13.87 -15.04 21.55
C GLN A 181 12.36 -15.13 21.83
N THR A 182 11.89 -14.66 22.98
CA THR A 182 10.46 -14.62 23.32
C THR A 182 9.66 -13.71 22.38
N TRP A 183 10.24 -12.58 21.92
CA TRP A 183 9.60 -11.71 20.94
C TRP A 183 9.50 -12.36 19.55
N PHE A 184 10.54 -13.09 19.15
CA PHE A 184 10.57 -13.83 17.88
C PHE A 184 9.55 -14.97 17.82
N ASN A 185 9.35 -15.66 18.95
CA ASN A 185 8.43 -16.79 19.05
C ASN A 185 6.97 -16.37 19.26
N LEU A 186 6.72 -15.11 19.62
CA LEU A 186 5.37 -14.60 19.84
C LEU A 186 4.50 -14.76 18.58
N THR A 187 3.37 -15.45 18.74
CA THR A 187 2.37 -15.61 17.69
C THR A 187 1.42 -14.41 17.62
N PHE A 188 0.77 -14.24 16.47
CA PHE A 188 -0.20 -13.16 16.30
C PHE A 188 -1.39 -13.29 17.27
N ASN A 189 -1.86 -14.50 17.54
CA ASN A 189 -2.96 -14.74 18.47
C ASN A 189 -2.59 -14.41 19.91
N GLU A 190 -1.39 -14.81 20.36
CA GLU A 190 -0.88 -14.44 21.68
C GLU A 190 -0.73 -12.91 21.81
N CYS A 191 -0.27 -12.24 20.74
CA CYS A 191 -0.21 -10.78 20.73
C CYS A 191 -1.59 -10.16 21.03
N LEU A 192 -2.64 -10.63 20.35
CA LEU A 192 -4.01 -10.14 20.53
C LEU A 192 -4.55 -10.46 21.93
N GLN A 193 -4.36 -11.69 22.41
CA GLN A 193 -4.80 -12.12 23.74
C GLN A 193 -4.15 -11.31 24.86
N ASN A 194 -2.86 -10.98 24.70
CA ASN A 194 -2.10 -10.17 25.64
C ASN A 194 -2.32 -8.66 25.45
N GLY A 195 -3.12 -8.24 24.45
CA GLY A 195 -3.41 -6.83 24.19
C GLY A 195 -2.17 -5.99 23.87
N LEU A 196 -1.17 -6.56 23.18
CA LEU A 196 0.10 -5.86 22.96
C LEU A 196 -0.07 -4.71 21.94
N PRO A 197 0.63 -3.57 22.13
CA PRO A 197 0.45 -2.38 21.30
C PRO A 197 0.68 -2.57 19.80
N GLU A 198 1.44 -3.57 19.36
CA GLU A 198 1.75 -3.78 17.94
C GLU A 198 0.62 -4.44 17.13
N CYS A 199 -0.28 -5.17 17.80
CA CYS A 199 -1.46 -5.80 17.20
C CYS A 199 -2.77 -5.13 17.62
N MET A 200 -2.71 -4.15 18.53
CA MET A 200 -3.85 -3.35 18.95
C MET A 200 -4.06 -2.12 18.06
N PHE A 201 -5.32 -1.82 17.77
CA PHE A 201 -5.77 -0.64 17.03
C PHE A 201 -6.58 0.25 17.95
N HIS A 202 -5.98 1.33 18.44
CA HIS A 202 -6.67 2.29 19.28
C HIS A 202 -7.47 3.28 18.42
N LEU A 203 -8.73 3.48 18.78
CA LEU A 203 -9.64 4.46 18.16
C LEU A 203 -9.52 5.86 18.77
N ASP A 204 -8.68 6.02 19.79
CA ASP A 204 -8.47 7.29 20.49
C ASP A 204 -7.78 8.36 19.63
N GLY A 205 -7.28 7.96 18.45
CA GLY A 205 -6.69 8.86 17.46
C GLY A 205 -5.35 9.48 17.88
N ASN A 206 -4.83 9.13 19.06
CA ASN A 206 -3.63 9.76 19.62
C ASN A 206 -2.33 9.32 18.93
N TYR A 207 -2.36 8.14 18.30
CA TYR A 207 -1.23 7.52 17.64
C TYR A 207 -1.51 7.34 16.16
N LEU A 208 -0.54 7.71 15.34
CA LEU A 208 -0.60 7.41 13.93
C LEU A 208 -0.41 5.91 13.71
N ARG A 209 -1.26 5.34 12.86
CA ARG A 209 -1.10 3.99 12.32
C ARG A 209 -1.09 4.07 10.81
N GLU A 210 -0.08 3.46 10.22
CA GLU A 210 -0.01 3.24 8.80
C GLU A 210 -0.96 2.12 8.44
N LEU A 211 -2.06 2.53 7.82
CA LEU A 211 -3.02 1.62 7.23
C LEU A 211 -2.81 1.60 5.72
N GLN A 212 -3.30 0.54 5.09
CA GLN A 212 -3.41 0.51 3.64
C GLN A 212 -4.22 1.70 3.11
N LEU A 213 -5.25 2.15 3.86
CA LEU A 213 -6.02 3.35 3.58
C LEU A 213 -5.13 4.60 3.47
N THR A 214 -4.11 4.74 4.32
CA THR A 214 -3.23 5.91 4.36
C THR A 214 -2.48 6.10 3.03
N TYR A 215 -2.10 5.01 2.36
CA TYR A 215 -1.45 5.07 1.04
C TYR A 215 -2.33 5.70 -0.04
N PHE A 216 -3.64 5.56 0.05
CA PHE A 216 -4.60 6.11 -0.92
C PHE A 216 -5.15 7.46 -0.49
N CYS A 217 -5.32 7.68 0.82
CA CYS A 217 -5.82 8.94 1.38
C CYS A 217 -4.79 10.07 1.20
N GLY A 218 -3.50 9.81 1.45
CA GLY A 218 -2.42 10.77 1.27
C GLY A 218 -1.73 11.17 2.59
N SER A 219 -1.01 12.30 2.57
CA SER A 219 -0.18 12.74 3.70
C SER A 219 -0.90 13.61 4.74
N ALA A 220 -2.22 13.75 4.67
CA ALA A 220 -2.96 14.42 5.74
C ALA A 220 -2.88 13.60 7.03
N LEU A 221 -2.78 14.26 8.18
CA LEU A 221 -2.61 13.56 9.47
C LEU A 221 -3.84 12.70 9.80
N GLU A 222 -5.01 13.17 9.39
CA GLU A 222 -6.29 12.47 9.49
C GLU A 222 -6.29 11.14 8.71
N CYS A 223 -5.50 11.01 7.66
CA CYS A 223 -5.36 9.77 6.88
C CYS A 223 -4.72 8.62 7.66
N SER A 224 -4.04 8.93 8.76
CA SER A 224 -3.38 7.96 9.64
C SER A 224 -4.14 7.75 10.96
N GLN A 225 -5.32 8.35 11.11
CA GLN A 225 -6.22 8.15 12.25
C GLN A 225 -7.13 6.94 12.00
N VAL A 226 -7.10 5.98 12.91
CA VAL A 226 -7.94 4.78 12.82
C VAL A 226 -9.41 5.15 12.96
N GLY A 227 -10.27 4.63 12.09
CA GLY A 227 -11.72 4.88 12.13
C GLY A 227 -12.17 6.23 11.56
N ASN A 228 -11.27 7.03 10.97
CA ASN A 228 -11.65 8.33 10.41
C ASN A 228 -12.44 8.17 9.09
N LEU A 229 -13.73 8.48 9.13
CA LEU A 229 -14.63 8.37 7.95
C LEU A 229 -14.27 9.34 6.82
N ARG A 230 -13.77 10.53 7.13
CA ARG A 230 -13.34 11.49 6.08
C ARG A 230 -12.11 11.00 5.35
N ALA A 231 -11.17 10.38 6.07
CA ALA A 231 -10.00 9.76 5.47
C ALA A 231 -10.38 8.59 4.54
N LEU A 232 -11.36 7.77 4.95
CA LEU A 232 -11.91 6.70 4.12
C LEU A 232 -12.50 7.24 2.82
N GLN A 233 -13.36 8.25 2.90
CA GLN A 233 -13.98 8.84 1.72
C GLN A 233 -12.97 9.56 0.82
N GLN A 234 -11.97 10.23 1.39
CA GLN A 234 -10.84 10.79 0.63
C GLN A 234 -10.07 9.69 -0.12
N ALA A 235 -9.77 8.56 0.53
CA ALA A 235 -9.11 7.43 -0.12
C ALA A 235 -9.94 6.86 -1.27
N LYS A 236 -11.25 6.63 -1.06
CA LYS A 236 -12.19 6.20 -2.11
C LYS A 236 -12.20 7.20 -3.28
N SER A 237 -12.23 8.49 -2.97
CA SER A 237 -12.18 9.56 -3.97
C SER A 237 -10.88 9.58 -4.75
N ASN A 238 -9.74 9.43 -4.08
CA ASN A 238 -8.45 9.44 -4.75
C ASN A 238 -8.27 8.22 -5.66
N LEU A 239 -8.70 7.04 -5.19
CA LEU A 239 -8.78 5.82 -5.99
C LEU A 239 -9.57 6.07 -7.28
N GLU A 240 -10.78 6.59 -7.13
CA GLU A 240 -11.69 6.81 -8.24
C GLU A 240 -11.33 8.00 -9.12
N ARG A 241 -10.52 8.95 -8.64
CA ARG A 241 -10.10 10.08 -9.47
C ARG A 241 -8.80 9.80 -10.17
N HIS A 242 -7.79 9.25 -9.48
CA HIS A 242 -6.40 9.31 -9.94
C HIS A 242 -5.77 7.94 -10.25
N TYR A 243 -6.32 6.84 -9.73
CA TYR A 243 -5.77 5.52 -10.00
C TYR A 243 -6.30 4.94 -11.31
N SER A 244 -5.37 4.56 -12.17
CA SER A 244 -5.66 3.84 -13.40
C SER A 244 -6.15 2.43 -13.11
N VAL A 245 -5.48 1.73 -12.19
CA VAL A 245 -5.84 0.39 -11.75
C VAL A 245 -5.36 0.16 -10.33
N VAL A 246 -6.19 -0.52 -9.56
CA VAL A 246 -5.80 -1.10 -8.28
C VAL A 246 -6.15 -2.58 -8.30
N GLY A 247 -5.11 -3.42 -8.24
CA GLY A 247 -5.25 -4.87 -8.20
C GLY A 247 -5.49 -5.39 -6.78
N ILE A 248 -5.92 -6.64 -6.67
CA ILE A 248 -6.06 -7.37 -5.41
C ILE A 248 -5.03 -8.50 -5.34
N MET A 249 -4.40 -8.68 -4.18
CA MET A 249 -3.35 -9.68 -3.99
C MET A 249 -3.91 -11.12 -4.00
N SER A 250 -5.13 -11.33 -3.51
CA SER A 250 -5.79 -12.64 -3.50
C SER A 250 -6.02 -13.21 -4.90
N ASP A 251 -6.13 -12.34 -5.91
CA ASP A 251 -6.18 -12.71 -7.33
C ASP A 251 -5.15 -11.88 -8.12
N LEU A 252 -3.88 -12.08 -7.76
CA LEU A 252 -2.76 -11.36 -8.38
C LEU A 252 -2.66 -11.65 -9.88
N GLU A 253 -2.98 -12.88 -10.32
CA GLU A 253 -2.92 -13.27 -11.72
C GLU A 253 -3.90 -12.45 -12.58
N THR A 254 -5.16 -12.36 -12.17
CA THR A 254 -6.15 -11.50 -12.84
C THR A 254 -5.76 -10.03 -12.74
N SER A 255 -5.29 -9.60 -11.56
CA SER A 255 -4.85 -8.22 -11.33
C SER A 255 -3.71 -7.79 -12.27
N LEU A 256 -2.79 -8.70 -12.60
CA LEU A 256 -1.69 -8.46 -13.53
C LEU A 256 -2.09 -8.62 -15.00
N ARG A 257 -3.13 -9.41 -15.30
CA ARG A 257 -3.70 -9.53 -16.65
C ARG A 257 -4.42 -8.27 -17.11
N LEU A 258 -4.81 -7.39 -16.19
CA LEU A 258 -5.53 -6.17 -16.55
C LEU A 258 -4.77 -5.38 -17.61
N PRO A 259 -5.45 -4.87 -18.66
CA PRO A 259 -4.83 -4.30 -19.84
C PRO A 259 -3.93 -3.09 -19.57
N LEU A 260 -3.91 -2.52 -18.37
CA LEU A 260 -3.09 -1.35 -18.07
C LEU A 260 -1.62 -1.69 -17.90
N VAL A 261 -1.29 -2.83 -17.28
CA VAL A 261 0.11 -3.28 -17.17
C VAL A 261 0.66 -3.70 -18.54
N THR A 262 -0.20 -4.19 -19.44
CA THR A 262 0.20 -4.73 -20.75
C THR A 262 0.00 -3.77 -21.93
N ARG A 263 -0.97 -2.83 -21.90
CA ARG A 263 -1.33 -1.95 -23.02
C ARG A 263 -0.91 -0.49 -22.87
N LEU A 264 -0.60 0.02 -21.67
CA LEU A 264 -0.05 1.40 -21.53
C LEU A 264 1.28 1.59 -22.28
N ILE A 265 1.88 0.48 -22.71
CA ILE A 265 3.23 0.42 -23.27
C ILE A 265 3.21 0.09 -24.78
N ARG A 266 2.03 -0.21 -25.34
CA ARG A 266 1.86 -0.53 -26.76
C ARG A 266 1.20 0.64 -27.49
N GLN A 267 1.84 1.81 -27.48
CA GLN A 267 1.49 2.91 -28.38
C GLN A 267 2.48 3.01 -29.55
N ARG A 268 2.44 2.02 -30.45
CA ARG A 268 2.76 2.21 -31.86
C ARG A 268 1.69 1.47 -32.67
N GLY A 269 0.83 2.22 -33.34
CA GLY A 269 -0.12 1.71 -34.33
C GLY A 269 -1.60 1.88 -33.98
N GLY A 270 -2.15 3.06 -34.28
CA GLY A 270 -3.38 3.26 -35.07
C GLY A 270 -4.68 2.46 -34.83
N LEU A 271 -4.90 1.75 -33.73
CA LEU A 271 -6.17 1.07 -33.47
C LEU A 271 -6.77 1.53 -32.14
N ARG A 272 -8.01 2.06 -32.21
CA ARG A 272 -8.80 2.51 -31.06
C ARG A 272 -8.85 1.39 -30.00
N PRO A 273 -8.55 1.68 -28.72
CA PRO A 273 -8.62 0.65 -27.69
C PRO A 273 -10.09 0.30 -27.39
N PRO A 274 -10.44 -1.00 -27.23
CA PRO A 274 -11.72 -1.37 -26.64
C PRO A 274 -11.73 -1.01 -25.15
N PRO A 275 -12.91 -0.76 -24.55
CA PRO A 275 -13.04 -0.38 -23.15
C PRO A 275 -12.62 -1.54 -22.24
N LEU A 276 -11.97 -1.26 -21.11
CA LEU A 276 -11.76 -2.25 -20.04
C LEU A 276 -11.74 -1.58 -18.65
N LEU A 277 -12.94 -1.50 -18.04
CA LEU A 277 -13.44 -2.17 -16.82
C LEU A 277 -12.40 -2.93 -15.95
N VAL A 278 -12.36 -3.00 -14.60
CA VAL A 278 -13.25 -2.67 -13.45
C VAL A 278 -12.32 -2.40 -12.25
N VAL A 279 -12.59 -1.41 -11.40
CA VAL A 279 -12.08 -1.41 -10.02
C VAL A 279 -13.08 -2.21 -9.18
N VAL A 280 -12.72 -3.39 -8.72
CA VAL A 280 -13.56 -4.16 -7.80
C VAL A 280 -13.29 -3.64 -6.39
N VAL A 281 -14.10 -2.69 -5.94
CA VAL A 281 -14.27 -2.42 -4.51
C VAL A 281 -15.47 -3.22 -4.06
N VAL A 282 -15.24 -4.28 -3.28
CA VAL A 282 -16.32 -5.02 -2.62
C VAL A 282 -16.79 -4.18 -1.44
N GLU A 283 -18.05 -3.75 -1.49
CA GLU A 283 -18.79 -3.32 -0.30
C GLU A 283 -19.56 -4.54 0.18
N ASP A 284 -19.16 -5.11 1.33
CA ASP A 284 -19.99 -6.08 2.02
C ASP A 284 -20.11 -5.70 3.51
N GLU A 285 -21.26 -5.15 3.86
CA GLU A 285 -21.64 -4.81 5.24
C GLU A 285 -22.00 -6.06 6.07
N ALA A 286 -22.16 -7.24 5.47
CA ALA A 286 -22.67 -8.43 6.16
C ALA A 286 -21.60 -9.31 6.84
N ALA A 287 -20.32 -9.18 6.48
CA ALA A 287 -19.26 -10.03 7.03
C ALA A 287 -18.70 -9.56 8.39
N ALA A 288 -19.09 -8.36 8.86
CA ALA A 288 -18.72 -7.84 10.17
C ALA A 288 -19.38 -8.61 11.35
N ALA A 289 -20.41 -9.42 11.07
CA ALA A 289 -21.17 -10.15 12.09
C ALA A 289 -20.51 -11.43 12.63
N ALA A 290 -19.39 -11.90 12.05
CA ALA A 290 -18.84 -13.23 12.38
C ALA A 290 -17.79 -13.25 13.51
N PHE A 291 -17.24 -12.12 13.96
CA PHE A 291 -16.13 -12.11 14.92
C PHE A 291 -16.27 -11.07 16.05
N GLY A 292 -17.48 -10.97 16.60
CA GLY A 292 -17.68 -10.63 18.02
C GLY A 292 -17.03 -9.35 18.53
N VAL A 293 -17.49 -8.19 18.07
CA VAL A 293 -17.49 -6.96 18.88
C VAL A 293 -18.83 -6.26 18.64
N PHE A 294 -19.78 -6.45 19.55
CA PHE A 294 -20.98 -5.61 19.62
C PHE A 294 -20.99 -4.87 20.97
N SER A 295 -21.09 -3.54 20.92
CA SER A 295 -22.11 -2.84 21.71
C SER A 295 -22.46 -1.47 21.10
N VAL A 296 -23.66 -1.44 20.52
CA VAL A 296 -24.70 -0.40 20.49
C VAL A 296 -24.30 1.06 20.19
N GLY A 297 -24.73 1.53 19.02
CA GLY A 297 -25.01 2.94 18.73
C GLY A 297 -24.27 3.57 17.54
N GLY A 298 -23.22 2.91 17.02
CA GLY A 298 -22.31 3.50 16.03
C GLY A 298 -22.16 2.66 14.77
N ARG A 299 -22.44 3.27 13.61
CA ARG A 299 -22.08 2.69 12.31
C ARG A 299 -20.58 2.91 12.05
N LEU A 300 -19.80 1.84 12.16
CA LEU A 300 -18.41 1.76 11.74
C LEU A 300 -18.36 1.07 10.38
N SER A 301 -17.89 1.78 9.35
CA SER A 301 -17.65 1.20 8.02
C SER A 301 -16.23 0.60 7.99
N LEU A 302 -16.14 -0.73 8.05
CA LEU A 302 -14.91 -1.49 7.82
C LEU A 302 -14.93 -2.02 6.38
N ILE A 303 -13.90 -1.73 5.57
CA ILE A 303 -13.77 -2.37 4.25
C ILE A 303 -13.31 -3.81 4.49
N VAL A 304 -14.23 -4.75 4.37
CA VAL A 304 -13.96 -6.19 4.31
C VAL A 304 -14.02 -6.62 2.85
N ILE A 305 -12.92 -7.13 2.30
CA ILE A 305 -12.89 -7.68 0.94
C ILE A 305 -13.01 -9.20 1.06
N ARG A 306 -14.23 -9.74 0.99
CA ARG A 306 -14.46 -11.19 0.85
C ARG A 306 -14.59 -11.57 -0.62
N ASN A 307 -13.90 -12.66 -1.00
CA ASN A 307 -13.94 -13.26 -2.32
C ASN A 307 -15.34 -13.81 -2.66
N THR A 308 -16.01 -13.23 -3.65
CA THR A 308 -17.02 -13.96 -4.44
C THR A 308 -16.33 -14.54 -5.68
N VAL A 309 -16.12 -15.84 -5.65
CA VAL A 309 -15.61 -16.65 -6.76
C VAL A 309 -16.61 -16.56 -7.92
N MET A 310 -16.21 -15.97 -9.04
CA MET A 310 -16.93 -16.12 -10.31
C MET A 310 -16.53 -17.46 -10.96
N ASP A 311 -17.55 -18.18 -11.39
CA ASP A 311 -17.55 -19.55 -11.91
C ASP A 311 -16.47 -19.80 -12.99
N LYS A 312 -15.55 -20.73 -12.71
CA LYS A 312 -14.39 -21.10 -13.55
C LYS A 312 -14.76 -22.03 -14.71
N ARG A 313 -15.78 -21.71 -15.50
CA ARG A 313 -16.18 -22.52 -16.67
C ARG A 313 -16.26 -21.73 -17.97
N ALA A 314 -15.21 -20.99 -18.32
CA ALA A 314 -14.90 -20.71 -19.72
C ALA A 314 -13.47 -20.18 -19.83
N LEU A 315 -12.68 -20.81 -20.71
CA LEU A 315 -11.41 -20.31 -21.26
C LEU A 315 -10.21 -20.35 -20.29
N MET A 316 -9.61 -21.54 -20.15
CA MET A 316 -8.20 -21.68 -19.78
C MET A 316 -7.46 -22.50 -20.84
N PRO A 317 -6.41 -21.96 -21.49
CA PRO A 317 -5.24 -22.76 -21.82
C PRO A 317 -4.45 -22.97 -20.52
N LYS A 318 -4.23 -24.24 -20.16
CA LYS A 318 -3.39 -24.63 -19.01
C LYS A 318 -1.98 -24.08 -19.20
N VAL A 319 -1.55 -23.21 -18.30
CA VAL A 319 -0.13 -22.91 -18.09
C VAL A 319 0.28 -23.60 -16.80
N THR A 320 0.97 -24.74 -16.94
CA THR A 320 1.58 -25.46 -15.83
C THR A 320 2.92 -24.82 -15.48
N PHE A 321 3.08 -24.33 -14.25
CA PHE A 321 4.39 -24.03 -13.68
C PHE A 321 4.91 -25.31 -13.00
N SER A 322 6.07 -25.79 -13.45
CA SER A 322 6.78 -26.91 -12.84
C SER A 322 7.42 -26.46 -11.52
N PRO A 323 7.28 -27.20 -10.42
CA PRO A 323 7.95 -26.89 -9.17
C PRO A 323 9.28 -27.65 -9.16
N ASP A 324 10.39 -26.98 -9.49
CA ASP A 324 11.73 -27.50 -9.19
C ASP A 324 12.70 -26.34 -9.02
N SER A 325 13.10 -26.08 -7.77
CA SER A 325 14.51 -26.10 -7.34
C SER A 325 14.62 -25.52 -5.92
N GLU A 326 14.55 -26.41 -4.94
CA GLU A 326 15.34 -26.29 -3.71
C GLU A 326 16.84 -26.40 -4.05
N GLY A 327 17.71 -25.77 -3.26
CA GLY A 327 19.18 -25.84 -3.35
C GLY A 327 19.76 -24.59 -4.02
N THR A 328 20.62 -23.78 -3.39
CA THR A 328 21.64 -24.01 -2.34
C THR A 328 21.84 -22.76 -1.50
#